data_AF-A0A918GGN0-F1
#
_entry.id   AF-A0A918GGN0-F1
#
_cell.length_a   1.000
_cell.length_b   1.000
_cell.length_c   1.000
_cell.angle_alpha   90.00
_cell.angle_beta   90.00
_cell.angle_gamma   90.00
#
_symmetry.space_group_name_H-M   'P 1'
#
loop_
_entity.id
_entity.type
_entity.pdbx_description
1 polymer ?
#
loop_
_entity_poly.entity_id
_entity_poly.type
_entity_poly.pdbx_seq_one_letter_code
_entity_poly.pdbx_strand_id
1 'polypeptide(L)'
;MIRVPLADGTWTSVELSPPRAWEEHPRPHASRVLFAAAHVAADPLGDNTVDWESTLAFRRHLFRYGMGVAEAMDTAQRNMGLDWPTARELISRSAAQASAEGARIASGAGTDHAPDDVTLDGVIAAYEEQVAFVEDAGSRVIVMASRHLARTARSADDYHKVYGTILRQVREPVILHWLGEAFDPNLTGYWGSTDLATATATFLDLVREHAAAIDGVKVSLLSAEHEVALRAALPDSVRLYTGDDFHYPELIRGDGVRHSDALLGAFAAVAPAASAAVAALDRGDLAGYDAEMAGTLALSRHLFSAPTYYYKTGIAFLAWLCGHQPGFTMLGGLQSARSVPHLARVFVLADAARLLPDPDLAAHRLRTWLETAGVAV
;
A
#
# COMPACT_ATOMS: atom_id res chain seq x y z
N MET A 1 10.69 -16.62 25.42
CA MET A 1 11.81 -15.67 25.26
C MET A 1 12.59 -16.04 24.02
N ILE A 2 12.96 -15.08 23.18
CA ILE A 2 13.75 -15.26 21.95
C ILE A 2 14.89 -14.23 21.91
N ARG A 3 16.06 -14.62 21.41
CA ARG A 3 17.17 -13.70 21.19
C ARG A 3 17.09 -13.10 19.79
N VAL A 4 17.23 -11.78 19.69
CA VAL A 4 17.21 -11.05 18.41
C VAL A 4 18.48 -10.22 18.23
N PRO A 5 19.07 -10.19 17.02
CA PRO A 5 20.26 -9.40 16.76
C PRO A 5 19.91 -7.91 16.62
N LEU A 6 20.81 -7.06 17.09
CA LEU A 6 20.75 -5.61 16.96
C LEU A 6 21.72 -5.13 15.86
N ALA A 7 21.52 -3.89 15.40
CA ALA A 7 22.30 -3.31 14.31
C ALA A 7 23.78 -3.10 14.66
N ASP A 8 24.10 -3.00 15.95
CA ASP A 8 25.47 -2.88 16.48
C ASP A 8 26.18 -4.24 16.63
N GLY A 9 25.55 -5.34 16.21
CA GLY A 9 26.06 -6.70 16.32
C GLY A 9 25.85 -7.34 17.69
N THR A 10 25.26 -6.61 18.65
CA THR A 10 24.86 -7.19 19.94
C THR A 10 23.53 -7.92 19.83
N TRP A 11 23.10 -8.54 20.91
CA TRP A 11 21.87 -9.32 20.97
C TRP A 11 21.05 -8.90 22.19
N THR A 12 19.74 -8.87 22.03
CA THR A 12 18.82 -8.69 23.14
C THR A 12 17.84 -9.85 23.25
N SER A 13 17.34 -10.09 24.46
CA SER A 13 16.31 -11.09 24.72
C SER A 13 14.95 -10.41 24.77
N VAL A 14 13.98 -10.98 24.05
CA VAL A 14 12.61 -10.48 23.96
C VAL A 14 11.70 -11.52 24.59
N GLU A 15 10.95 -11.10 25.60
CA GLU A 15 9.80 -11.84 26.11
C GLU A 15 8.60 -11.50 25.25
N LEU A 16 7.96 -12.52 24.67
CA LEU A 16 6.87 -12.31 23.73
C LEU A 16 5.58 -12.05 24.49
N SER A 17 4.81 -11.11 23.96
CA SER A 17 3.50 -10.79 24.47
C SER A 17 2.54 -11.95 24.19
N PRO A 18 1.55 -12.20 25.07
CA PRO A 18 0.51 -13.17 24.74
C PRO A 18 -0.26 -12.74 23.48
N PRO A 19 -0.76 -13.67 22.67
CA PRO A 19 -1.54 -13.31 21.49
C PRO A 19 -2.75 -12.45 21.88
N ARG A 20 -3.14 -11.53 20.99
CA ARG A 20 -4.38 -10.76 21.12
C ARG A 20 -5.36 -11.25 20.08
N ALA A 21 -6.56 -11.64 20.53
CA ALA A 21 -7.69 -11.84 19.62
C ALA A 21 -8.23 -10.45 19.22
N TRP A 22 -8.16 -10.15 17.93
CA TRP A 22 -8.71 -8.93 17.36
C TRP A 22 -10.14 -9.19 16.90
N GLU A 23 -11.05 -8.24 17.17
CA GLU A 23 -12.43 -8.35 16.73
C GLU A 23 -12.50 -8.18 15.21
N GLU A 24 -13.19 -9.10 14.54
CA GLU A 24 -13.46 -8.98 13.12
C GLU A 24 -14.53 -7.92 12.86
N HIS A 25 -14.39 -7.19 11.76
CA HIS A 25 -15.33 -6.18 11.32
C HIS A 25 -15.58 -6.32 9.82
N PRO A 26 -16.25 -7.39 9.35
CA PRO A 26 -16.36 -7.72 7.92
C PRO A 26 -17.30 -6.79 7.13
N ARG A 27 -17.66 -5.64 7.70
CA ARG A 27 -18.51 -4.61 7.09
C ARG A 27 -17.68 -3.35 6.87
N PRO A 28 -18.05 -2.52 5.87
CA PRO A 28 -17.52 -1.17 5.76
C PRO A 28 -17.56 -0.38 7.07
N HIS A 29 -16.48 0.33 7.37
CA HIS A 29 -16.46 1.37 8.40
C HIS A 29 -17.33 2.56 7.97
N ALA A 30 -17.98 3.20 8.94
CA ALA A 30 -18.92 4.29 8.70
C ALA A 30 -18.22 5.64 8.53
N SER A 31 -17.17 5.89 9.32
CA SER A 31 -16.50 7.19 9.34
C SER A 31 -15.43 7.33 8.26
N ARG A 32 -14.86 6.23 7.76
CA ARG A 32 -13.75 6.25 6.79
C ARG A 32 -13.86 5.16 5.74
N VAL A 33 -13.37 5.45 4.54
CA VAL A 33 -13.10 4.45 3.50
C VAL A 33 -11.64 4.00 3.63
N LEU A 34 -11.44 2.70 3.87
CA LEU A 34 -10.11 2.12 4.07
C LEU A 34 -9.79 1.15 2.95
N PHE A 35 -8.62 1.30 2.35
CA PHE A 35 -8.00 0.34 1.46
C PHE A 35 -6.62 -0.06 2.01
N ALA A 36 -6.34 -1.36 2.00
CA ALA A 36 -4.99 -1.88 2.19
C ALA A 36 -4.38 -2.18 0.82
N ALA A 37 -3.21 -1.62 0.52
CA ALA A 37 -2.42 -2.03 -0.62
C ALA A 37 -1.78 -3.38 -0.28
N ALA A 38 -2.29 -4.46 -0.88
CA ALA A 38 -1.93 -5.82 -0.51
C ALA A 38 -0.62 -6.27 -1.18
N HIS A 39 0.19 -7.07 -0.49
CA HIS A 39 1.38 -7.70 -1.07
C HIS A 39 1.00 -8.94 -1.88
N VAL A 40 1.97 -9.56 -2.56
CA VAL A 40 1.81 -10.86 -3.21
C VAL A 40 2.71 -11.90 -2.53
N ALA A 41 2.22 -13.13 -2.42
CA ALA A 41 3.05 -14.26 -2.01
C ALA A 41 3.64 -14.93 -3.26
N ALA A 42 4.93 -15.27 -3.23
CA ALA A 42 5.58 -16.00 -4.31
C ALA A 42 5.55 -17.51 -4.05
N ASP A 43 5.35 -18.30 -5.11
CA ASP A 43 5.51 -19.75 -5.08
C ASP A 43 7.01 -20.08 -4.99
N PRO A 44 7.48 -20.72 -3.90
CA PRO A 44 8.91 -21.04 -3.74
C PRO A 44 9.41 -22.11 -4.70
N LEU A 45 8.54 -22.85 -5.39
CA LEU A 45 8.91 -23.86 -6.38
C LEU A 45 8.90 -23.32 -7.83
N GLY A 46 8.30 -22.15 -8.04
CA GLY A 46 8.20 -21.51 -9.35
C GLY A 46 9.25 -20.42 -9.57
N ASP A 47 9.60 -20.19 -10.83
CA ASP A 47 10.44 -19.05 -11.22
C ASP A 47 9.60 -17.77 -11.24
N ASN A 48 9.81 -16.89 -10.25
CA ASN A 48 9.12 -15.60 -10.12
C ASN A 48 7.58 -15.69 -10.29
N THR A 49 6.99 -16.76 -9.75
CA THR A 49 5.55 -17.07 -9.90
C THR A 49 4.80 -16.72 -8.62
N VAL A 50 3.54 -16.30 -8.76
CA VAL A 50 2.65 -15.99 -7.62
C VAL A 50 2.06 -17.27 -7.03
N ASP A 51 2.15 -17.42 -5.71
CA ASP A 51 1.31 -18.34 -4.94
C ASP A 51 -0.09 -17.73 -4.83
N TRP A 52 -0.99 -18.18 -5.70
CA TRP A 52 -2.35 -17.66 -5.77
C TRP A 52 -3.19 -17.97 -4.53
N GLU A 53 -2.95 -19.10 -3.88
CA GLU A 53 -3.74 -19.49 -2.71
C GLU A 53 -3.47 -18.56 -1.54
N SER A 54 -2.20 -18.39 -1.17
CA SER A 54 -1.78 -17.49 -0.09
C SER A 54 -2.10 -16.03 -0.42
N THR A 55 -1.87 -15.61 -1.67
CA THR A 55 -2.15 -14.25 -2.14
C THR A 55 -3.63 -13.91 -1.98
N LEU A 56 -4.54 -14.78 -2.43
CA LEU A 56 -5.98 -14.57 -2.33
C LEU A 56 -6.50 -14.79 -0.90
N ALA A 57 -5.91 -15.69 -0.12
CA ALA A 57 -6.24 -15.86 1.30
C ALA A 57 -5.95 -14.59 2.11
N PHE A 58 -4.88 -13.88 1.76
CA PHE A 58 -4.55 -12.61 2.39
C PHE A 58 -5.57 -11.50 2.07
N ARG A 59 -6.16 -11.46 0.85
CA ARG A 59 -7.25 -10.51 0.54
C ARG A 59 -8.48 -10.78 1.42
N ARG A 60 -8.86 -12.06 1.58
CA ARG A 60 -9.94 -12.46 2.52
C ARG A 60 -9.66 -12.04 3.96
N HIS A 61 -8.41 -12.13 4.40
CA HIS A 61 -8.01 -11.62 5.71
C HIS A 61 -8.29 -10.12 5.84
N LEU A 62 -7.97 -9.30 4.83
CA LEU A 62 -8.27 -7.87 4.84
C LEU A 62 -9.78 -7.60 4.85
N PHE A 63 -10.57 -8.36 4.09
CA PHE A 63 -12.03 -8.24 4.05
C PHE A 63 -12.68 -8.54 5.41
N ARG A 64 -12.17 -9.52 6.17
CA ARG A 64 -12.64 -9.81 7.55
C ARG A 64 -12.52 -8.62 8.51
N TYR A 65 -11.65 -7.66 8.22
CA TYR A 65 -11.45 -6.43 8.98
C TYR A 65 -12.09 -5.20 8.33
N GLY A 66 -12.93 -5.38 7.30
CA GLY A 66 -13.72 -4.32 6.69
C GLY A 66 -12.92 -3.40 5.77
N MET A 67 -11.71 -3.82 5.41
CA MET A 67 -10.84 -3.09 4.49
C MET A 67 -11.18 -3.45 3.05
N GLY A 68 -11.16 -2.46 2.16
CA GLY A 68 -11.02 -2.72 0.74
C GLY A 68 -9.59 -3.14 0.39
N VAL A 69 -9.42 -3.73 -0.79
CA VAL A 69 -8.10 -4.06 -1.34
C VAL A 69 -7.73 -3.07 -2.44
N ALA A 70 -6.56 -2.46 -2.31
CA ALA A 70 -5.91 -1.75 -3.41
C ALA A 70 -4.95 -2.72 -4.13
N GLU A 71 -5.39 -3.25 -5.25
CA GLU A 71 -4.79 -4.40 -5.93
C GLU A 71 -3.75 -3.99 -6.98
N ALA A 72 -2.74 -4.85 -7.16
CA ALA A 72 -1.67 -4.66 -8.15
C ALA A 72 -0.97 -3.29 -8.08
N MET A 73 -0.87 -2.72 -6.87
CA MET A 73 -0.19 -1.48 -6.53
C MET A 73 1.31 -1.70 -6.23
N ASP A 74 2.03 -0.65 -5.84
CA ASP A 74 3.45 -0.73 -5.48
C ASP A 74 3.77 -1.81 -4.41
N THR A 75 2.87 -2.01 -3.43
CA THR A 75 3.02 -3.04 -2.38
C THR A 75 2.96 -4.46 -2.94
N ALA A 76 2.22 -4.66 -4.04
CA ALA A 76 2.18 -5.92 -4.80
C ALA A 76 3.41 -6.10 -5.72
N GLN A 77 4.45 -5.26 -5.56
CA GLN A 77 5.67 -5.25 -6.36
C GLN A 77 5.49 -4.82 -7.82
N ARG A 78 4.43 -4.07 -8.13
CA ARG A 78 4.24 -3.49 -9.48
C ARG A 78 5.43 -2.59 -9.84
N ASN A 79 5.94 -2.69 -11.07
CA ASN A 79 7.21 -2.07 -11.52
C ASN A 79 8.50 -2.55 -10.80
N MET A 80 8.42 -3.60 -9.97
CA MET A 80 9.53 -4.09 -9.16
C MET A 80 9.42 -5.60 -8.86
N GLY A 81 8.97 -6.39 -9.84
CA GLY A 81 8.89 -7.85 -9.76
C GLY A 81 7.58 -8.44 -10.30
N LEU A 82 6.47 -7.70 -10.20
CA LEU A 82 5.18 -8.08 -10.78
C LEU A 82 5.01 -7.43 -12.15
N ASP A 83 5.01 -8.23 -13.21
CA ASP A 83 4.78 -7.77 -14.58
C ASP A 83 3.29 -7.57 -14.90
N TRP A 84 3.00 -6.90 -16.01
CA TRP A 84 1.61 -6.63 -16.40
C TRP A 84 0.78 -7.90 -16.65
N PRO A 85 1.26 -8.94 -17.38
CA PRO A 85 0.50 -10.18 -17.55
C PRO A 85 0.10 -10.83 -16.21
N THR A 86 1.00 -10.87 -15.23
CA THR A 86 0.70 -11.43 -13.91
C THR A 86 -0.22 -10.50 -13.10
N ALA A 87 -0.04 -9.19 -13.21
CA ALA A 87 -0.92 -8.21 -12.58
C ALA A 87 -2.36 -8.31 -13.11
N ARG A 88 -2.57 -8.57 -14.41
CA ARG A 88 -3.90 -8.81 -14.99
C ARG A 88 -4.62 -9.99 -14.35
N GLU A 89 -3.90 -11.09 -14.17
CA GLU A 89 -4.43 -12.28 -13.52
C GLU A 89 -4.76 -12.02 -12.04
N LEU A 90 -3.87 -11.31 -11.34
CA LEU A 90 -4.11 -10.88 -9.95
C LEU A 90 -5.37 -10.02 -9.83
N ILE A 91 -5.51 -9.00 -10.68
CA ILE A 91 -6.68 -8.11 -10.70
C ILE A 91 -7.96 -8.92 -10.95
N SER A 92 -7.96 -9.80 -11.96
CA SER A 92 -9.14 -10.60 -12.31
C SER A 92 -9.59 -11.50 -11.15
N ARG A 93 -8.64 -12.22 -10.54
CA ARG A 93 -8.94 -13.13 -9.42
C ARG A 93 -9.41 -12.38 -8.18
N SER A 94 -8.73 -11.29 -7.83
CA SER A 94 -9.09 -10.50 -6.65
C SER A 94 -10.41 -9.76 -6.83
N ALA A 95 -10.72 -9.26 -8.03
CA ALA A 95 -12.00 -8.60 -8.31
C ALA A 95 -13.16 -9.60 -8.24
N ALA A 96 -12.98 -10.80 -8.80
CA ALA A 96 -13.96 -11.88 -8.66
C ALA A 96 -14.20 -12.27 -7.19
N GLN A 97 -13.13 -12.36 -6.39
CA GLN A 97 -13.24 -12.62 -4.95
C GLN A 97 -13.95 -11.49 -4.20
N ALA A 98 -13.57 -10.24 -4.45
CA ALA A 98 -14.19 -9.08 -3.81
C ALA A 98 -15.69 -9.00 -4.13
N SER A 99 -16.07 -9.27 -5.38
CA SER A 99 -17.49 -9.36 -5.79
C SER A 99 -18.23 -10.47 -5.04
N ALA A 100 -17.65 -11.67 -4.94
CA ALA A 100 -18.25 -12.80 -4.22
C ALA A 100 -18.42 -12.54 -2.72
N GLU A 101 -17.54 -11.75 -2.11
CA GLU A 101 -17.55 -11.42 -0.68
C GLU A 101 -18.25 -10.08 -0.38
N GLY A 102 -18.74 -9.36 -1.39
CA GLY A 102 -19.33 -8.03 -1.22
C GLY A 102 -18.35 -6.98 -0.69
N ALA A 103 -17.06 -7.18 -0.95
CA ALA A 103 -15.97 -6.33 -0.47
C ALA A 103 -15.57 -5.28 -1.52
N ARG A 104 -14.89 -4.22 -1.08
CA ARG A 104 -14.39 -3.16 -1.97
C ARG A 104 -13.06 -3.55 -2.60
N ILE A 105 -12.90 -3.23 -3.86
CA ILE A 105 -11.64 -3.35 -4.58
C ILE A 105 -11.41 -2.15 -5.50
N ALA A 106 -10.16 -1.70 -5.55
CA ALA A 106 -9.67 -0.76 -6.54
C ALA A 106 -8.30 -1.27 -7.04
N SER A 107 -8.01 -1.17 -8.33
CA SER A 107 -6.86 -1.83 -8.95
C SER A 107 -6.00 -0.85 -9.74
N GLY A 108 -4.69 -1.03 -9.66
CA GLY A 108 -3.71 -0.18 -10.33
C GLY A 108 -3.69 -0.35 -11.85
N ALA A 109 -3.96 0.74 -12.56
CA ALA A 109 -3.73 0.90 -14.00
C ALA A 109 -2.58 1.90 -14.23
N GLY A 110 -1.57 1.47 -14.97
CA GLY A 110 -0.37 2.24 -15.27
C GLY A 110 0.10 2.02 -16.70
N THR A 111 1.41 2.11 -16.92
CA THR A 111 2.04 2.01 -18.24
C THR A 111 3.23 1.05 -18.25
N ASP A 112 3.32 0.17 -17.25
CA ASP A 112 4.47 -0.70 -16.97
C ASP A 112 4.75 -1.78 -18.02
N HIS A 113 3.84 -1.97 -18.98
CA HIS A 113 4.00 -2.86 -20.13
C HIS A 113 4.47 -2.14 -21.40
N ALA A 114 4.43 -0.80 -21.41
CA ALA A 114 4.84 -0.02 -22.57
C ALA A 114 6.35 -0.16 -22.81
N PRO A 115 6.82 -0.03 -24.06
CA PRO A 115 8.24 0.04 -24.35
C PRO A 115 8.86 1.31 -23.77
N ASP A 116 10.16 1.25 -23.44
CA ASP A 116 10.85 2.36 -22.78
C ASP A 116 10.86 3.68 -23.57
N ASP A 117 10.91 3.60 -24.90
CA ASP A 117 11.03 4.74 -25.84
C ASP A 117 9.67 5.28 -26.33
N VAL A 118 8.61 5.06 -25.56
CA VAL A 118 7.24 5.44 -25.92
C VAL A 118 7.01 6.95 -26.02
N THR A 119 6.20 7.36 -27.01
CA THR A 119 5.73 8.75 -27.18
C THR A 119 4.58 9.08 -26.22
N LEU A 120 4.19 10.36 -26.10
CA LEU A 120 3.03 10.73 -25.27
C LEU A 120 1.74 10.02 -25.69
N ASP A 121 1.52 9.85 -27.00
CA ASP A 121 0.32 9.15 -27.49
C ASP A 121 0.42 7.64 -27.18
N GLY A 122 1.62 7.06 -27.17
CA GLY A 122 1.81 5.69 -26.71
C GLY A 122 1.63 5.51 -25.20
N VAL A 123 1.96 6.53 -24.39
CA VAL A 123 1.63 6.56 -22.95
C VAL A 123 0.11 6.56 -22.74
N ILE A 124 -0.62 7.36 -23.54
CA ILE A 124 -2.09 7.37 -23.51
C ILE A 124 -2.63 5.98 -23.86
N ALA A 125 -2.19 5.39 -24.97
CA ALA A 125 -2.63 4.06 -25.39
C ALA A 125 -2.36 2.98 -24.33
N ALA A 126 -1.21 3.05 -23.65
CA ALA A 126 -0.88 2.13 -22.56
C ALA A 126 -1.83 2.29 -21.36
N TYR A 127 -2.16 3.52 -20.96
CA TYR A 127 -3.17 3.72 -19.92
C TYR A 127 -4.55 3.21 -20.38
N GLU A 128 -4.98 3.51 -21.60
CA GLU A 128 -6.26 3.05 -22.14
C GLU A 128 -6.39 1.53 -22.06
N GLU A 129 -5.33 0.78 -22.41
CA GLU A 129 -5.32 -0.69 -22.28
C GLU A 129 -5.57 -1.13 -20.84
N GLN A 130 -4.79 -0.62 -19.89
CA GLN A 130 -4.90 -1.08 -18.50
C GLN A 130 -6.16 -0.61 -17.81
N VAL A 131 -6.61 0.61 -18.09
CA VAL A 131 -7.86 1.18 -17.57
C VAL A 131 -9.03 0.34 -18.06
N ALA A 132 -9.13 0.08 -19.36
CA ALA A 132 -10.19 -0.75 -19.92
C ALA A 132 -10.21 -2.16 -19.30
N PHE A 133 -9.04 -2.77 -19.12
CA PHE A 133 -8.94 -4.09 -18.48
C PHE A 133 -9.42 -4.07 -17.02
N VAL A 134 -9.02 -3.07 -16.22
CA VAL A 134 -9.43 -2.94 -14.83
C VAL A 134 -10.94 -2.73 -14.70
N GLU A 135 -11.52 -1.89 -15.57
CA GLU A 135 -12.96 -1.67 -15.63
C GLU A 135 -13.73 -2.94 -16.01
N ASP A 136 -13.27 -3.67 -17.03
CA ASP A 136 -13.89 -4.92 -17.48
C ASP A 136 -13.80 -6.03 -16.41
N ALA A 137 -12.77 -6.02 -15.57
CA ALA A 137 -12.65 -6.90 -14.42
C ALA A 137 -13.63 -6.54 -13.27
N GLY A 138 -14.34 -5.42 -13.36
CA GLY A 138 -15.28 -4.96 -12.34
C GLY A 138 -14.62 -4.33 -11.12
N SER A 139 -13.38 -3.84 -11.26
CA SER A 139 -12.67 -3.11 -10.20
C SER A 139 -12.66 -1.61 -10.48
N ARG A 140 -12.74 -0.79 -9.43
CA ARG A 140 -12.47 0.65 -9.57
C ARG A 140 -11.03 0.86 -10.02
N VAL A 141 -10.80 1.83 -10.90
CA VAL A 141 -9.47 2.15 -11.40
C VAL A 141 -8.71 3.03 -10.41
N ILE A 142 -7.47 2.67 -10.12
CA ILE A 142 -6.47 3.55 -9.53
C ILE A 142 -5.49 3.92 -10.66
N VAL A 143 -5.52 5.17 -11.12
CA VAL A 143 -4.58 5.65 -12.14
C VAL A 143 -3.23 5.88 -11.48
N MET A 144 -2.31 4.94 -11.67
CA MET A 144 -0.97 4.94 -11.10
C MET A 144 -0.07 5.93 -11.81
N ALA A 145 0.85 6.57 -11.07
CA ALA A 145 1.94 7.32 -11.69
C ALA A 145 2.76 6.43 -12.66
N SER A 146 3.09 6.99 -13.80
CA SER A 146 3.76 6.33 -14.93
C SER A 146 5.21 6.75 -15.08
N ARG A 147 6.16 5.82 -14.95
CA ARG A 147 7.59 6.04 -15.28
C ARG A 147 7.80 6.52 -16.72
N HIS A 148 7.02 6.01 -17.67
CA HIS A 148 7.08 6.44 -19.07
C HIS A 148 6.74 7.92 -19.23
N LEU A 149 5.57 8.34 -18.74
CA LEU A 149 5.18 9.75 -18.70
C LEU A 149 6.21 10.65 -17.99
N ALA A 150 6.78 10.23 -16.86
CA ALA A 150 7.80 11.00 -16.15
C ALA A 150 9.03 11.30 -17.02
N ARG A 151 9.41 10.36 -17.89
CA ARG A 151 10.53 10.52 -18.84
C ARG A 151 10.14 11.30 -20.10
N THR A 152 8.92 11.11 -20.60
CA THR A 152 8.51 11.61 -21.92
C THR A 152 7.91 13.03 -21.88
N ALA A 153 7.25 13.40 -20.77
CA ALA A 153 6.64 14.73 -20.62
C ALA A 153 7.68 15.84 -20.57
N ARG A 154 7.38 16.98 -21.21
CA ARG A 154 8.24 18.17 -21.28
C ARG A 154 7.64 19.38 -20.56
N SER A 155 6.37 19.31 -20.18
CA SER A 155 5.66 20.39 -19.49
C SER A 155 4.52 19.84 -18.63
N ALA A 156 3.95 20.69 -17.76
CA ALA A 156 2.71 20.42 -17.04
C ALA A 156 1.54 20.10 -18.01
N ASP A 157 1.47 20.78 -19.16
CA ASP A 157 0.42 20.57 -20.17
C ASP A 157 0.44 19.15 -20.73
N ASP A 158 1.61 18.51 -20.83
CA ASP A 158 1.70 17.10 -21.27
C ASP A 158 1.03 16.16 -20.24
N TYR A 159 1.21 16.41 -18.94
CA TYR A 159 0.51 15.66 -17.90
C TYR A 159 -0.99 15.87 -18.00
N HIS A 160 -1.45 17.11 -18.15
CA HIS A 160 -2.87 17.44 -18.32
C HIS A 160 -3.47 16.80 -19.58
N LYS A 161 -2.74 16.81 -20.70
CA LYS A 161 -3.15 16.13 -21.94
C LYS A 161 -3.36 14.64 -21.70
N VAL A 162 -2.38 13.96 -21.11
CA VAL A 162 -2.46 12.51 -20.86
C VAL A 162 -3.57 12.18 -19.87
N TYR A 163 -3.52 12.72 -18.67
CA TYR A 163 -4.50 12.40 -17.62
C TYR A 163 -5.91 12.85 -18.01
N GLY A 164 -6.08 14.04 -18.58
CA GLY A 164 -7.38 14.53 -19.03
C GLY A 164 -7.98 13.67 -20.15
N THR A 165 -7.15 13.06 -21.01
CA THR A 165 -7.64 12.12 -22.03
C THR A 165 -8.17 10.84 -21.42
N ILE A 166 -7.51 10.31 -20.39
CA ILE A 166 -7.99 9.14 -19.65
C ILE A 166 -9.26 9.48 -18.86
N LEU A 167 -9.26 10.58 -18.11
CA LEU A 167 -10.37 11.00 -17.24
C LEU A 167 -11.67 11.33 -18.00
N ARG A 168 -11.59 11.68 -19.29
CA ARG A 168 -12.77 11.87 -20.14
C ARG A 168 -13.42 10.56 -20.61
N GLN A 169 -12.74 9.43 -20.45
CA GLN A 169 -13.15 8.14 -21.03
C GLN A 169 -13.53 7.08 -19.98
N VAL A 170 -13.16 7.28 -18.71
CA VAL A 170 -13.46 6.34 -17.62
C VAL A 170 -14.96 6.18 -17.43
N ARG A 171 -15.39 4.95 -17.13
CA ARG A 171 -16.80 4.58 -16.93
C ARG A 171 -17.31 4.96 -15.54
N GLU A 172 -16.39 5.00 -14.56
CA GLU A 172 -16.67 5.29 -13.15
C GLU A 172 -15.59 6.22 -12.58
N PRO A 173 -15.88 7.00 -11.52
CA PRO A 173 -14.88 7.84 -10.89
C PRO A 173 -13.66 7.05 -10.38
N VAL A 174 -12.46 7.52 -10.76
CA VAL A 174 -11.18 6.85 -10.47
C VAL A 174 -10.50 7.40 -9.21
N ILE A 175 -9.49 6.68 -8.72
CA ILE A 175 -8.55 7.20 -7.73
C ILE A 175 -7.27 7.61 -8.45
N LEU A 176 -6.86 8.88 -8.38
CA LEU A 176 -5.55 9.30 -8.89
C LEU A 176 -4.47 8.97 -7.87
N HIS A 177 -3.33 8.44 -8.30
CA HIS A 177 -2.22 8.11 -7.40
C HIS A 177 -0.97 8.91 -7.73
N TRP A 178 -0.61 9.83 -6.84
CA TRP A 178 0.67 10.53 -6.85
C TRP A 178 1.66 9.82 -5.93
N LEU A 179 2.58 9.06 -6.54
CA LEU A 179 3.66 8.36 -5.85
C LEU A 179 4.92 9.23 -5.81
N GLY A 180 5.50 9.44 -4.62
CA GLY A 180 6.72 10.22 -4.44
C GLY A 180 8.00 9.46 -4.77
N GLU A 181 9.07 10.21 -4.99
CA GLU A 181 10.40 9.68 -5.37
C GLU A 181 11.05 8.79 -4.31
N ALA A 182 10.66 8.90 -3.04
CA ALA A 182 11.11 8.00 -1.98
C ALA A 182 10.68 6.54 -2.24
N PHE A 183 9.54 6.34 -2.92
CA PHE A 183 9.01 5.04 -3.30
C PHE A 183 9.44 4.60 -4.70
N ASP A 184 9.62 5.55 -5.61
CA ASP A 184 10.11 5.26 -6.96
C ASP A 184 10.95 6.44 -7.51
N PRO A 185 12.29 6.34 -7.47
CA PRO A 185 13.17 7.39 -7.97
C PRO A 185 12.97 7.73 -9.46
N ASN A 186 12.33 6.86 -10.25
CA ASN A 186 12.03 7.12 -11.66
C ASN A 186 10.86 8.08 -11.86
N LEU A 187 10.22 8.52 -10.77
CA LEU A 187 9.11 9.47 -10.77
C LEU A 187 9.53 10.88 -10.32
N THR A 188 10.82 11.16 -10.15
CA THR A 188 11.30 12.51 -9.80
C THR A 188 10.75 13.55 -10.77
N GLY A 189 10.21 14.65 -10.23
CA GLY A 189 9.62 15.73 -11.01
C GLY A 189 8.23 15.43 -11.59
N TYR A 190 7.53 14.41 -11.07
CA TYR A 190 6.15 14.11 -11.48
C TYR A 190 5.25 15.36 -11.38
N TRP A 191 4.34 15.52 -12.34
CA TRP A 191 3.57 16.75 -12.59
C TRP A 191 4.36 17.94 -13.16
N GLY A 192 5.55 17.66 -13.70
CA GLY A 192 6.30 18.60 -14.54
C GLY A 192 7.21 19.57 -13.79
N SER A 193 7.42 19.38 -12.48
CA SER A 193 8.31 20.21 -11.68
C SER A 193 8.89 19.43 -10.49
N THR A 194 10.14 19.72 -10.14
CA THR A 194 10.75 19.29 -8.87
C THR A 194 10.41 20.23 -7.72
N ASP A 195 9.86 21.41 -8.00
CA ASP A 195 9.28 22.28 -6.98
C ASP A 195 7.89 21.76 -6.59
N LEU A 196 7.76 21.32 -5.34
CA LEU A 196 6.54 20.66 -4.86
C LEU A 196 5.31 21.57 -4.95
N ALA A 197 5.44 22.87 -4.66
CA ALA A 197 4.33 23.80 -4.73
C ALA A 197 3.80 23.92 -6.17
N THR A 198 4.70 24.03 -7.15
CA THR A 198 4.36 24.05 -8.58
C THR A 198 3.71 22.75 -9.03
N ALA A 199 4.31 21.59 -8.70
CA ALA A 199 3.74 20.27 -9.04
C ALA A 199 2.33 20.09 -8.43
N THR A 200 2.13 20.59 -7.22
CA THR A 200 0.83 20.54 -6.52
C THR A 200 -0.21 21.42 -7.19
N ALA A 201 0.16 22.61 -7.65
CA ALA A 201 -0.74 23.47 -8.41
C ALA A 201 -1.19 22.77 -9.70
N THR A 202 -0.25 22.23 -10.48
CA THR A 202 -0.55 21.42 -11.68
C THR A 202 -1.51 20.27 -11.37
N PHE A 203 -1.25 19.52 -10.30
CA PHE A 203 -2.10 18.40 -9.90
C PHE A 203 -3.51 18.84 -9.50
N LEU A 204 -3.63 19.88 -8.68
CA LEU A 204 -4.92 20.40 -8.24
C LEU A 204 -5.75 20.98 -9.38
N ASP A 205 -5.12 21.61 -10.37
CA ASP A 205 -5.83 22.14 -11.54
C ASP A 205 -6.48 21.02 -12.35
N LEU A 206 -5.77 19.91 -12.59
CA LEU A 206 -6.33 18.70 -13.20
C LEU A 206 -7.51 18.15 -12.36
N VAL A 207 -7.33 18.05 -11.04
CA VAL A 207 -8.36 17.51 -10.14
C VAL A 207 -9.63 18.37 -10.18
N ARG A 208 -9.50 19.70 -10.21
CA ARG A 208 -10.63 20.62 -10.30
C ARG A 208 -11.35 20.52 -11.64
N GLU A 209 -10.61 20.43 -12.74
CA GLU A 209 -11.18 20.30 -14.08
C GLU A 209 -11.98 19.00 -14.24
N HIS A 210 -11.49 17.91 -13.65
CA HIS A 210 -12.06 16.57 -13.81
C HIS A 210 -12.72 16.01 -12.54
N ALA A 211 -13.15 16.87 -11.62
CA ALA A 211 -13.65 16.45 -10.30
C ALA A 211 -14.77 15.40 -10.35
N ALA A 212 -15.63 15.44 -11.38
CA ALA A 212 -16.71 14.48 -11.56
C ALA A 212 -16.24 13.05 -11.93
N ALA A 213 -15.03 12.93 -12.50
CA ALA A 213 -14.41 11.65 -12.88
C ALA A 213 -13.44 11.13 -11.83
N ILE A 214 -13.31 11.80 -10.67
CA ILE A 214 -12.33 11.47 -9.64
C ILE A 214 -13.08 11.22 -8.32
N ASP A 215 -13.05 9.97 -7.85
CA ASP A 215 -13.53 9.62 -6.51
C ASP A 215 -12.62 10.18 -5.41
N GLY A 216 -11.32 10.12 -5.66
CA GLY A 216 -10.34 10.64 -4.73
C GLY A 216 -8.92 10.63 -5.27
N VAL A 217 -8.00 11.10 -4.44
CA VAL A 217 -6.58 11.13 -4.73
C VAL A 217 -5.82 10.44 -3.61
N LYS A 218 -4.84 9.61 -3.95
CA LYS A 218 -3.84 9.08 -3.03
C LYS A 218 -2.53 9.80 -3.25
N VAL A 219 -1.99 10.41 -2.21
CA VAL A 219 -0.69 11.09 -2.26
C VAL A 219 0.29 10.44 -1.30
N SER A 220 1.43 10.00 -1.82
CA SER A 220 2.46 9.25 -1.08
C SER A 220 3.77 10.04 -1.06
N LEU A 221 3.76 11.19 -0.39
CA LEU A 221 4.91 12.11 -0.30
C LEU A 221 5.55 12.17 1.10
N LEU A 222 5.01 11.40 2.06
CA LEU A 222 5.50 11.29 3.44
C LEU A 222 5.63 12.65 4.17
N SER A 223 4.70 13.58 3.87
CA SER A 223 4.61 14.90 4.48
C SER A 223 3.18 15.19 4.91
N ALA A 224 2.93 15.09 6.22
CA ALA A 224 1.62 15.35 6.81
C ALA A 224 1.13 16.79 6.57
N GLU A 225 2.02 17.79 6.69
CA GLU A 225 1.67 19.19 6.44
C GLU A 225 1.21 19.40 4.99
N HIS A 226 1.93 18.80 4.05
CA HIS A 226 1.57 18.85 2.63
C HIS A 226 0.20 18.20 2.38
N GLU A 227 -0.04 17.03 2.97
CA GLU A 227 -1.32 16.33 2.85
C GLU A 227 -2.49 17.16 3.42
N VAL A 228 -2.32 17.77 4.60
CA VAL A 228 -3.32 18.64 5.23
C VAL A 228 -3.62 19.86 4.35
N ALA A 229 -2.60 20.50 3.78
CA ALA A 229 -2.80 21.61 2.86
C ALA A 229 -3.53 21.17 1.57
N LEU A 230 -3.16 20.01 1.02
CA LEU A 230 -3.80 19.45 -0.17
C LEU A 230 -5.28 19.14 0.09
N ARG A 231 -5.61 18.46 1.20
CA ARG A 231 -7.00 18.14 1.57
C ARG A 231 -7.86 19.37 1.75
N ALA A 232 -7.27 20.49 2.17
CA ALA A 232 -7.97 21.75 2.30
C ALA A 232 -8.31 22.38 0.93
N ALA A 233 -7.52 22.08 -0.10
CA ALA A 233 -7.61 22.66 -1.44
C ALA A 233 -8.39 21.82 -2.46
N LEU A 234 -8.69 20.55 -2.14
CA LEU A 234 -9.49 19.65 -2.97
C LEU A 234 -10.96 20.11 -3.06
N PRO A 235 -11.65 19.85 -4.19
CA PRO A 235 -13.10 19.96 -4.26
C PRO A 235 -13.77 19.05 -3.22
N ASP A 236 -14.89 19.48 -2.64
CA ASP A 236 -15.61 18.71 -1.60
C ASP A 236 -16.07 17.31 -2.06
N SER A 237 -16.23 17.11 -3.37
CA SER A 237 -16.60 15.82 -3.97
C SER A 237 -15.44 14.83 -4.10
N VAL A 238 -14.19 15.27 -3.91
CA VAL A 238 -12.98 14.47 -4.13
C VAL A 238 -12.37 14.09 -2.79
N ARG A 239 -12.28 12.78 -2.51
CA ARG A 239 -11.66 12.27 -1.29
C ARG A 239 -10.14 12.45 -1.32
N LEU A 240 -9.54 12.61 -0.14
CA LEU A 240 -8.12 12.38 0.05
C LEU A 240 -7.92 11.04 0.74
N TYR A 241 -7.28 10.10 0.04
CA TYR A 241 -6.80 8.86 0.62
C TYR A 241 -5.35 9.08 1.07
N THR A 242 -5.09 9.06 2.37
CA THR A 242 -3.71 9.16 2.85
C THR A 242 -2.89 7.99 2.30
N GLY A 243 -1.75 8.32 1.70
CA GLY A 243 -0.68 7.39 1.34
C GLY A 243 0.54 7.56 2.24
N ASP A 244 0.39 8.26 3.37
CA ASP A 244 1.47 8.56 4.30
C ASP A 244 1.56 7.49 5.41
N ASP A 245 2.40 6.50 5.17
CA ASP A 245 2.65 5.42 6.13
C ASP A 245 3.43 5.86 7.40
N PHE A 246 3.84 7.13 7.51
CA PHE A 246 4.53 7.71 8.68
C PHE A 246 3.62 8.53 9.60
N HIS A 247 2.47 8.99 9.09
CA HIS A 247 1.59 9.93 9.78
C HIS A 247 0.10 9.55 9.70
N TYR A 248 -0.25 8.40 9.10
CA TYR A 248 -1.63 8.00 8.91
C TYR A 248 -2.56 8.10 10.15
N PRO A 249 -2.14 7.85 11.41
CA PRO A 249 -3.08 7.95 12.53
C PRO A 249 -3.65 9.36 12.71
N GLU A 250 -2.83 10.41 12.61
CA GLU A 250 -3.32 11.79 12.75
C GLU A 250 -4.10 12.25 11.52
N LEU A 251 -3.69 11.81 10.32
CA LEU A 251 -4.31 12.18 9.06
C LEU A 251 -5.72 11.56 8.93
N ILE A 252 -5.86 10.29 9.32
CA ILE A 252 -7.15 9.59 9.35
C ILE A 252 -8.06 10.15 10.44
N ARG A 253 -7.53 10.43 11.64
CA ARG A 253 -8.33 11.06 12.71
C ARG A 253 -8.89 12.41 12.24
N GLY A 254 -8.05 13.20 11.58
CA GLY A 254 -8.39 14.54 11.11
C GLY A 254 -8.32 15.59 12.22
N ASP A 255 -8.64 16.82 11.85
CA ASP A 255 -8.58 18.01 12.72
C ASP A 255 -9.95 18.43 13.30
N GLY A 256 -10.96 17.57 13.16
CA GLY A 256 -12.35 17.84 13.54
C GLY A 256 -13.16 18.61 12.49
N VAL A 257 -12.51 19.15 11.45
CA VAL A 257 -13.17 19.78 10.30
C VAL A 257 -12.99 18.92 9.05
N ARG A 258 -11.77 18.47 8.79
CA ARG A 258 -11.40 17.61 7.66
C ARG A 258 -10.60 16.41 8.15
N HIS A 259 -10.69 15.34 7.38
CA HIS A 259 -9.93 14.11 7.59
C HIS A 259 -9.53 13.52 6.23
N SER A 260 -8.59 12.58 6.26
CA SER A 260 -8.28 11.74 5.11
C SER A 260 -8.95 10.37 5.29
N ASP A 261 -9.46 9.81 4.20
CA ASP A 261 -9.66 8.37 4.05
C ASP A 261 -8.29 7.68 3.92
N ALA A 262 -8.21 6.36 3.72
CA ALA A 262 -6.93 5.64 3.71
C ALA A 262 -6.75 4.71 2.52
N LEU A 263 -5.57 4.74 1.90
CA LEU A 263 -5.08 3.73 0.96
C LEU A 263 -3.60 3.49 1.24
N LEU A 264 -3.30 2.55 2.15
CA LEU A 264 -1.98 2.43 2.77
C LEU A 264 -1.34 1.06 2.55
N GLY A 265 -0.02 1.04 2.40
CA GLY A 265 0.74 -0.21 2.45
C GLY A 265 0.84 -0.73 3.89
N ALA A 266 0.98 0.18 4.87
CA ALA A 266 1.01 -0.15 6.29
C ALA A 266 -0.19 -0.97 6.75
N PHE A 267 -1.37 -0.74 6.15
CA PHE A 267 -2.58 -1.49 6.49
C PHE A 267 -2.49 -2.97 6.15
N ALA A 268 -1.66 -3.39 5.21
CA ALA A 268 -1.37 -4.82 5.03
C ALA A 268 -0.60 -5.41 6.23
N ALA A 269 0.22 -4.62 6.93
CA ALA A 269 0.93 -5.07 8.12
C ALA A 269 0.08 -5.00 9.41
N VAL A 270 -0.87 -4.07 9.48
CA VAL A 270 -1.56 -3.72 10.74
C VAL A 270 -3.09 -3.82 10.67
N ALA A 271 -3.63 -4.56 9.70
CA ALA A 271 -5.06 -4.62 9.41
C ALA A 271 -5.97 -4.80 10.64
N PRO A 272 -5.70 -5.75 11.56
CA PRO A 272 -6.56 -5.94 12.74
C PRO A 272 -6.59 -4.71 13.65
N ALA A 273 -5.43 -4.11 13.91
CA ALA A 273 -5.29 -2.94 14.78
C ALA A 273 -5.90 -1.68 14.16
N ALA A 274 -5.64 -1.44 12.87
CA ALA A 274 -6.25 -0.31 12.16
C ALA A 274 -7.77 -0.44 12.07
N SER A 275 -8.31 -1.66 11.91
CA SER A 275 -9.75 -1.91 11.93
C SER A 275 -10.35 -1.63 13.31
N ALA A 276 -9.73 -2.12 14.38
CA ALA A 276 -10.16 -1.84 15.74
C ALA A 276 -10.15 -0.34 16.07
N ALA A 277 -9.11 0.37 15.63
CA ALA A 277 -9.00 1.82 15.78
C ALA A 277 -10.15 2.55 15.08
N VAL A 278 -10.40 2.28 13.80
CA VAL A 278 -11.46 2.95 13.05
C VAL A 278 -12.85 2.56 13.57
N ALA A 279 -13.04 1.32 14.03
CA ALA A 279 -14.28 0.93 14.71
C ALA A 279 -14.50 1.72 16.03
N ALA A 280 -13.44 2.06 16.76
CA ALA A 280 -13.53 2.96 17.91
C ALA A 280 -13.91 4.39 17.48
N LEU A 281 -13.32 4.87 16.39
CA LEU A 281 -13.66 6.17 15.80
C LEU A 281 -15.13 6.25 15.37
N ASP A 282 -15.68 5.19 14.77
CA ASP A 282 -17.10 5.07 14.41
C ASP A 282 -18.04 5.20 15.62
N ARG A 283 -17.56 4.85 16.82
CA ARG A 283 -18.29 4.98 18.10
C ARG A 283 -18.03 6.32 18.81
N GLY A 284 -17.21 7.20 18.23
CA GLY A 284 -16.77 8.44 18.86
C GLY A 284 -15.73 8.25 19.98
N ASP A 285 -15.12 7.06 20.09
CA ASP A 285 -14.10 6.75 21.10
C ASP A 285 -12.70 7.12 20.60
N LEU A 286 -12.34 8.40 20.76
CA LEU A 286 -11.03 8.92 20.35
C LEU A 286 -9.87 8.35 21.17
N ALA A 287 -10.10 8.04 22.46
CA ALA A 287 -9.08 7.45 23.32
C ALA A 287 -8.77 6.01 22.89
N GLY A 288 -9.81 5.23 22.54
CA GLY A 288 -9.67 3.90 21.94
C GLY A 288 -8.95 3.97 20.60
N TYR A 289 -9.33 4.91 19.72
CA TYR A 289 -8.63 5.12 18.44
C TYR A 289 -7.13 5.36 18.64
N ASP A 290 -6.76 6.29 19.53
CA ASP A 290 -5.36 6.64 19.81
C ASP A 290 -4.60 5.45 20.39
N ALA A 291 -5.22 4.70 21.30
CA ALA A 291 -4.61 3.52 21.92
C ALA A 291 -4.30 2.42 20.90
N GLU A 292 -5.23 2.13 19.98
CA GLU A 292 -5.03 1.10 18.96
C GLU A 292 -4.01 1.51 17.89
N MET A 293 -3.96 2.79 17.50
CA MET A 293 -2.98 3.29 16.52
C MET A 293 -1.57 3.49 17.09
N ALA A 294 -1.42 3.70 18.40
CA ALA A 294 -0.11 4.00 19.00
C ALA A 294 0.93 2.90 18.73
N GLY A 295 0.53 1.62 18.84
CA GLY A 295 1.43 0.49 18.59
C GLY A 295 1.80 0.31 17.11
N THR A 296 0.91 0.67 16.20
CA THR A 296 1.08 0.44 14.76
C THR A 296 2.05 1.44 14.13
N LEU A 297 2.13 2.66 14.67
CA LEU A 297 2.95 3.73 14.09
C LEU A 297 4.45 3.43 14.15
N ALA A 298 4.93 2.88 15.27
CA ALA A 298 6.34 2.52 15.42
C ALA A 298 6.75 1.42 14.43
N LEU A 299 5.90 0.39 14.27
CA LEU A 299 6.10 -0.66 13.27
C LEU A 299 6.11 -0.09 11.85
N SER A 300 5.12 0.74 11.52
CA SER A 300 5.01 1.33 10.19
C SER A 300 6.23 2.17 9.82
N ARG A 301 6.63 3.12 10.68
CA ARG A 301 7.81 3.96 10.43
C ARG A 301 9.08 3.13 10.23
N HIS A 302 9.20 2.00 10.93
CA HIS A 302 10.34 1.09 10.75
C HIS A 302 10.27 0.34 9.42
N LEU A 303 9.11 -0.22 9.04
CA LEU A 303 8.92 -0.88 7.73
C LEU A 303 9.30 0.05 6.57
N PHE A 304 8.89 1.30 6.65
CA PHE A 304 9.07 2.32 5.62
C PHE A 304 10.36 3.15 5.77
N SER A 305 11.28 2.74 6.65
CA SER A 305 12.57 3.44 6.81
C SER A 305 13.39 3.43 5.52
N ALA A 306 14.21 4.46 5.28
CA ALA A 306 15.06 4.51 4.11
C ALA A 306 15.96 3.27 3.97
N PRO A 307 16.22 2.77 2.73
CA PRO A 307 15.53 3.07 1.48
C PRO A 307 14.05 2.60 1.50
N THR A 308 13.11 3.54 1.33
CA THR A 308 11.68 3.32 1.61
C THR A 308 11.07 2.28 0.69
N TYR A 309 11.42 2.27 -0.59
CA TYR A 309 10.89 1.35 -1.60
C TYR A 309 11.07 -0.15 -1.31
N TYR A 310 11.83 -0.55 -0.28
CA TYR A 310 11.90 -1.93 0.20
C TYR A 310 10.96 -2.26 1.38
N TYR A 311 10.01 -1.40 1.73
CA TYR A 311 9.03 -1.67 2.81
C TYR A 311 8.25 -2.98 2.61
N LYS A 312 7.95 -3.32 1.35
CA LYS A 312 7.28 -4.56 0.94
C LYS A 312 7.96 -5.82 1.46
N THR A 313 9.28 -5.81 1.64
CA THR A 313 10.04 -6.91 2.24
C THR A 313 9.62 -7.15 3.70
N GLY A 314 9.46 -6.08 4.47
CA GLY A 314 8.99 -6.18 5.85
C GLY A 314 7.52 -6.59 5.96
N ILE A 315 6.66 -6.15 5.03
CA ILE A 315 5.26 -6.59 4.97
C ILE A 315 5.17 -8.10 4.68
N ALA A 316 5.85 -8.59 3.64
CA ALA A 316 5.87 -10.01 3.31
C ALA A 316 6.50 -10.86 4.43
N PHE A 317 7.54 -10.34 5.10
CA PHE A 317 8.14 -10.99 6.26
C PHE A 317 7.15 -11.13 7.42
N LEU A 318 6.41 -10.07 7.73
CA LEU A 318 5.39 -10.11 8.78
C LEU A 318 4.23 -11.04 8.40
N ALA A 319 3.78 -11.01 7.15
CA ALA A 319 2.74 -11.93 6.66
C ALA A 319 3.17 -13.40 6.82
N TRP A 320 4.44 -13.71 6.52
CA TRP A 320 5.02 -15.02 6.77
C TRP A 320 5.07 -15.34 8.27
N LEU A 321 5.56 -14.45 9.13
CA LEU A 321 5.58 -14.69 10.58
C LEU A 321 4.18 -15.00 11.13
N CYS A 322 3.16 -14.27 10.68
CA CYS A 322 1.77 -14.42 11.10
C CYS A 322 1.05 -15.64 10.50
N GLY A 323 1.69 -16.42 9.62
CA GLY A 323 1.07 -17.61 9.02
C GLY A 323 0.13 -17.33 7.85
N HIS A 324 0.18 -16.13 7.27
CA HIS A 324 -0.59 -15.81 6.07
C HIS A 324 -0.01 -16.42 4.78
N GLN A 325 1.24 -16.87 4.83
CA GLN A 325 1.91 -17.57 3.74
C GLN A 325 2.89 -18.62 4.30
N PRO A 326 3.17 -19.71 3.57
CA PRO A 326 3.99 -20.80 4.08
C PRO A 326 5.48 -20.43 4.19
N GLY A 327 6.00 -19.63 3.26
CA GLY A 327 7.41 -19.25 3.18
C GLY A 327 7.65 -17.74 3.00
N PHE A 328 8.91 -17.32 3.20
CA PHE A 328 9.38 -15.96 2.98
C PHE A 328 10.15 -15.84 1.65
N THR A 329 9.46 -16.16 0.56
CA THR A 329 9.93 -15.92 -0.81
C THR A 329 9.11 -14.79 -1.39
N MET A 330 9.76 -13.90 -2.15
CA MET A 330 9.14 -12.78 -2.84
C MET A 330 9.49 -12.80 -4.32
N LEU A 331 8.64 -12.16 -5.14
CA LEU A 331 8.97 -11.92 -6.54
C LEU A 331 10.27 -11.11 -6.65
N GLY A 332 11.07 -11.37 -7.69
CA GLY A 332 12.35 -10.71 -7.94
C GLY A 332 13.40 -10.93 -6.84
N GLY A 333 13.22 -11.91 -5.94
CA GLY A 333 14.17 -12.18 -4.86
C GLY A 333 14.22 -11.11 -3.77
N LEU A 334 13.19 -10.26 -3.67
CA LEU A 334 13.18 -9.11 -2.75
C LEU A 334 13.12 -9.47 -1.26
N GLN A 335 13.01 -10.76 -0.89
CA GLN A 335 13.18 -11.21 0.49
C GLN A 335 14.55 -10.85 1.09
N SER A 336 15.56 -10.60 0.25
CA SER A 336 16.90 -10.19 0.67
C SER A 336 17.11 -8.67 0.79
N ALA A 337 16.11 -7.85 0.46
CA ALA A 337 16.29 -6.41 0.32
C ALA A 337 16.37 -5.62 1.64
N ARG A 338 16.18 -6.30 2.79
CA ARG A 338 16.36 -5.74 4.13
C ARG A 338 17.31 -6.60 4.94
N SER A 339 18.09 -5.96 5.81
CA SER A 339 19.10 -6.63 6.63
C SER A 339 18.48 -7.50 7.74
N VAL A 340 19.27 -8.42 8.26
CA VAL A 340 18.88 -9.27 9.40
C VAL A 340 18.40 -8.47 10.61
N PRO A 341 19.16 -7.47 11.11
CA PRO A 341 18.70 -6.64 12.24
C PRO A 341 17.43 -5.84 11.93
N HIS A 342 17.22 -5.43 10.67
CA HIS A 342 16.02 -4.69 10.29
C HIS A 342 14.77 -5.57 10.43
N LEU A 343 14.78 -6.79 9.89
CA LEU A 343 13.63 -7.71 9.98
C LEU A 343 13.46 -8.27 11.40
N ALA A 344 14.54 -8.48 12.15
CA ALA A 344 14.45 -8.80 13.58
C ALA A 344 13.75 -7.69 14.37
N ARG A 345 14.01 -6.42 14.04
CA ARG A 345 13.29 -5.28 14.63
C ARG A 345 11.83 -5.21 14.21
N VAL A 346 11.47 -5.60 12.98
CA VAL A 346 10.06 -5.75 12.54
C VAL A 346 9.33 -6.73 13.47
N PHE A 347 9.92 -7.90 13.75
CA PHE A 347 9.35 -8.88 14.66
C PHE A 347 9.08 -8.29 16.07
N VAL A 348 10.05 -7.57 16.64
CA VAL A 348 9.89 -6.95 17.98
C VAL A 348 8.78 -5.92 17.99
N LEU A 349 8.69 -5.08 16.95
CA LEU A 349 7.65 -4.06 16.85
C LEU A 349 6.27 -4.66 16.61
N ALA A 350 6.18 -5.76 15.85
CA ALA A 350 4.94 -6.49 15.65
C ALA A 350 4.43 -7.16 16.93
N ASP A 351 5.33 -7.73 17.75
CA ASP A 351 4.97 -8.25 19.08
C ASP A 351 4.46 -7.14 20.00
N ALA A 352 5.16 -6.01 20.06
CA ALA A 352 4.76 -4.85 20.86
C ALA A 352 3.40 -4.28 20.42
N ALA A 353 3.10 -4.32 19.13
CA ALA A 353 1.79 -3.95 18.57
C ALA A 353 0.72 -5.06 18.72
N ARG A 354 1.06 -6.20 19.33
CA ARG A 354 0.18 -7.37 19.52
C ARG A 354 -0.39 -7.92 18.21
N LEU A 355 0.42 -7.90 17.15
CA LEU A 355 0.06 -8.33 15.80
C LEU A 355 0.49 -9.76 15.45
N LEU A 356 1.17 -10.47 16.35
CA LEU A 356 1.53 -11.88 16.19
C LEU A 356 0.38 -12.77 16.68
N PRO A 357 -0.43 -13.40 15.79
CA PRO A 357 -1.57 -14.22 16.22
C PRO A 357 -1.13 -15.52 16.91
N ASP A 358 0.05 -16.02 16.53
CA ASP A 358 0.72 -17.18 17.14
C ASP A 358 2.18 -16.82 17.43
N PRO A 359 2.50 -16.33 18.64
CA PRO A 359 3.86 -15.96 19.02
C PRO A 359 4.85 -17.12 18.97
N ASP A 360 4.41 -18.36 19.21
CA ASP A 360 5.28 -19.54 19.19
C ASP A 360 5.69 -19.89 17.75
N LEU A 361 4.74 -19.85 16.81
CA LEU A 361 5.02 -19.99 15.38
C LEU A 361 5.96 -18.89 14.87
N ALA A 362 5.68 -17.63 15.24
CA ALA A 362 6.52 -16.50 14.84
C ALA A 362 7.95 -16.63 15.39
N ALA A 363 8.09 -17.06 16.66
CA ALA A 363 9.39 -17.31 17.29
C ALA A 363 10.15 -18.48 16.65
N HIS A 364 9.44 -19.55 16.30
CA HIS A 364 10.02 -20.68 15.59
C HIS A 364 10.56 -20.25 14.22
N ARG A 365 9.72 -19.57 13.42
CA ARG A 365 10.09 -19.05 12.11
C ARG A 365 11.28 -18.10 12.17
N LEU A 366 11.27 -17.14 13.10
CA LEU A 366 12.40 -16.22 13.25
C LEU A 366 13.70 -16.97 13.56
N ARG A 367 13.70 -17.96 14.46
CA ARG A 367 14.88 -18.76 14.77
C ARG A 367 15.41 -19.50 13.54
N THR A 368 14.54 -20.21 12.83
CA THR A 368 14.93 -20.93 11.61
C THR A 368 15.50 -19.97 10.57
N TRP A 369 14.90 -18.80 10.37
CA TRP A 369 15.43 -17.82 9.43
C TRP A 369 16.80 -17.28 9.86
N LEU A 370 16.99 -16.96 11.14
CA LEU A 370 18.29 -16.52 11.68
C LEU A 370 19.38 -17.58 11.50
N GLU A 371 19.05 -18.86 11.72
CA GLU A 371 19.95 -19.99 11.45
C GLU A 371 20.35 -20.05 9.98
N THR A 372 19.39 -19.97 9.06
CA THR A 372 19.66 -19.96 7.61
C THR A 372 20.43 -18.73 7.13
N ALA A 373 20.29 -17.60 7.83
CA ALA A 373 21.03 -16.37 7.56
C ALA A 373 22.48 -16.43 8.08
N GLY A 374 22.87 -17.51 8.78
CA GLY A 374 24.21 -17.66 9.38
C GLY A 374 24.39 -16.83 10.64
N VAL A 375 23.30 -16.38 11.26
CA VAL A 375 23.27 -15.52 12.44
C VAL A 375 22.57 -16.28 13.58
N ALA A 376 23.06 -17.48 13.89
CA ALA A 376 22.58 -18.26 15.03
C ALA A 376 23.40 -17.94 16.28
N VAL A 377 22.76 -18.03 17.45
CA VAL A 377 23.41 -18.08 18.76
C VAL A 377 23.49 -19.52 19.20
#